data_AF-A0A0S9CFN3-F1
#
_entry.id   AF-A0A0S9CFN3-F1
#
_cell.length_a   1.000
_cell.length_b   1.000
_cell.length_c   1.000
_cell.angle_alpha   90.00
_cell.angle_beta   90.00
_cell.angle_gamma   90.00
#
_symmetry.space_group_name_H-M   'P 1'
#
loop_
_entity.id
_entity.type
_entity.pdbx_description
1 polymer ?
#
loop_
_entity_poly.entity_id
_entity_poly.type
_entity_poly.pdbx_seq_one_letter_code
_entity_poly.pdbx_strand_id
1 'polypeptide(L)' 'MTALGPQVATQIVRALEERIAASDDPRSRGAMLAGEHEGYRQWRIGDHRVVGRIEEERVTVLIVRMAHRREVYR' A
#
# COMPACT_ATOMS: atom_id res chain seq x y z
N MET A 1 -1.67 -0.31 18.03
CA MET A 1 -1.39 0.24 16.68
C MET A 1 -0.63 1.53 16.89
N THR A 2 0.70 1.52 16.72
CA THR A 2 1.49 2.75 16.82
C THR A 2 1.17 3.59 15.58
N ALA A 3 0.72 4.84 15.78
CA ALA A 3 0.47 5.75 14.69
C ALA A 3 1.74 5.91 13.84
N LEU A 4 1.58 6.04 12.53
CA LEU A 4 2.68 6.40 11.64
C LEU A 4 3.35 7.67 12.14
N GLY A 5 4.67 7.62 12.28
CA GLY A 5 5.44 8.85 12.32
C GLY A 5 5.15 9.67 11.06
N PRO A 6 5.00 11.01 11.16
CA PRO A 6 4.60 11.85 10.04
C PRO A 6 5.54 11.71 8.84
N GLN A 7 6.85 11.49 9.05
CA GLN A 7 7.81 11.25 7.96
C GLN A 7 7.49 9.98 7.16
N VAL A 8 7.11 8.89 7.83
CA VAL A 8 6.80 7.61 7.16
C VAL A 8 5.49 7.73 6.38
N ALA A 9 4.49 8.43 6.92
CA ALA A 9 3.25 8.70 6.21
C ALA A 9 3.52 9.49 4.93
N THR A 10 4.31 10.55 5.00
CA THR A 10 4.72 11.34 3.82
C THR A 10 5.44 10.50 2.78
N GLN A 11 6.37 9.63 3.20
CA GLN A 11 7.07 8.73 2.28
C GLN A 11 6.14 7.74 1.58
N ILE A 12 5.15 7.21 2.30
CA ILE A 12 4.16 6.30 1.73
C ILE A 12 3.29 7.02 0.71
N VAL A 13 2.73 8.18 1.07
CA VAL A 13 1.90 8.99 0.16
C VAL A 13 2.68 9.33 -1.11
N ARG A 14 3.89 9.86 -0.96
CA ARG A 14 4.75 10.20 -2.09
C ARG A 14 5.04 9.00 -2.98
N ALA A 15 5.36 7.84 -2.41
CA ALA A 15 5.61 6.64 -3.18
C ALA A 15 4.36 6.13 -3.92
N LEU A 16 3.16 6.32 -3.36
CA LEU A 16 1.92 5.98 -4.04
C LEU A 16 1.66 6.92 -5.23
N GLU A 17 1.87 8.22 -5.05
CA GLU A 17 1.72 9.22 -6.11
C GLU A 17 2.71 8.97 -7.26
N GLU A 18 4.01 8.90 -6.94
CA GLU A 18 5.08 8.83 -7.94
C GLU A 18 5.17 7.47 -8.65
N ARG A 19 4.77 6.37 -7.99
CA ARG A 19 5.01 5.01 -8.50
C ARG A 19 3.75 4.26 -8.88
N ILE A 20 2.60 4.63 -8.33
CA ILE A 20 1.33 3.93 -8.59
C ILE A 20 0.40 4.83 -9.40
N ALA A 21 0.11 6.04 -8.91
CA ALA A 21 -0.81 6.96 -9.58
C ALA A 21 -0.25 7.49 -10.91
N ALA A 22 1.06 7.74 -11.00
CA ALA A 22 1.73 8.18 -12.22
C ALA A 22 2.07 7.04 -13.22
N SER A 23 1.68 5.79 -12.94
CA SER A 23 1.95 4.63 -13.80
C SER A 23 0.88 4.52 -14.90
N ASP A 24 1.26 4.05 -16.10
CA ASP A 24 0.33 3.87 -17.24
C ASP A 24 -0.85 2.96 -16.89
N ASP A 25 -0.58 1.89 -16.13
CA ASP A 25 -1.61 1.08 -15.49
C ASP A 25 -1.29 0.91 -13.99
N PRO A 26 -1.99 1.63 -13.08
CA PRO A 26 -1.85 1.46 -11.64
C PRO A 26 -2.14 0.02 -11.17
N ARG A 27 -3.00 -0.72 -11.90
CA ARG A 27 -3.40 -2.10 -11.58
C ARG A 27 -2.32 -3.12 -11.95
N SER A 28 -1.32 -2.73 -12.74
CA SER A 28 -0.15 -3.58 -13.03
C SER A 28 0.78 -3.73 -11.83
N ARG A 29 0.64 -2.88 -10.80
CA ARG A 29 1.54 -2.84 -9.64
C ARG A 29 0.92 -3.42 -8.37
N GLY A 30 1.77 -4.04 -7.56
CA GLY A 30 1.38 -4.69 -6.32
C GLY A 30 0.77 -6.07 -6.55
N ALA A 31 0.70 -6.86 -5.48
CA ALA A 31 0.10 -8.19 -5.51
C ALA A 31 -1.39 -8.09 -5.21
N MET A 32 -2.24 -8.69 -6.04
CA MET A 32 -3.66 -8.87 -5.72
C MET A 32 -3.78 -9.80 -4.52
N LEU A 33 -4.64 -9.44 -3.56
CA LEU A 33 -5.00 -10.32 -2.46
C LEU A 33 -6.12 -11.28 -2.91
N ALA A 34 -6.14 -12.47 -2.33
CA ALA A 34 -7.13 -13.51 -2.63
C ALA A 34 -8.11 -13.71 -1.47
N GLY A 35 -9.23 -14.40 -1.72
CA GLY A 35 -10.23 -14.72 -0.72
C GLY A 35 -11.04 -13.50 -0.29
N GLU A 36 -11.23 -13.31 1.02
CA GLU A 36 -12.04 -12.22 1.60
C GLU A 36 -11.51 -10.80 1.31
N HIS A 37 -10.30 -10.69 0.75
CA HIS A 37 -9.67 -9.43 0.37
C HIS A 37 -9.49 -9.30 -1.15
N GLU A 38 -10.24 -10.07 -1.94
CA GLU A 38 -10.28 -9.91 -3.38
C GLU A 38 -10.64 -8.46 -3.77
N GLY A 39 -9.96 -7.93 -4.79
CA GLY A 39 -10.06 -6.53 -5.21
C GLY A 39 -9.13 -5.57 -4.45
N TYR A 40 -8.50 -6.01 -3.36
CA TYR A 40 -7.41 -5.29 -2.71
C TYR A 40 -6.05 -5.71 -3.25
N ARG A 41 -5.10 -4.78 -3.19
CA ARG A 41 -3.72 -4.92 -3.63
C ARG A 41 -2.77 -4.57 -2.49
N GLN A 42 -1.66 -5.28 -2.43
CA GLN A 42 -0.58 -5.02 -1.49
C GLN A 42 0.65 -4.48 -2.22
N TRP A 43 1.16 -3.34 -1.76
CA TRP A 43 2.44 -2.75 -2.17
C TRP A 43 3.45 -2.82 -1.03
N ARG A 44 4.73 -2.91 -1.38
CA ARG A 44 5.84 -2.79 -0.43
C ARG A 44 6.50 -1.43 -0.62
N ILE A 45 6.48 -0.60 0.43
CA ILE A 45 7.08 0.73 0.44
C ILE A 45 8.03 0.80 1.63
N GLY A 46 9.34 0.72 1.35
CA GLY A 46 10.35 0.55 2.39
C GLY A 46 10.12 -0.72 3.22
N ASP A 47 10.02 -0.54 4.54
CA ASP A 47 9.72 -1.59 5.51
C ASP A 47 8.22 -1.81 5.77
N HIS A 48 7.34 -1.11 5.04
CA HIS A 48 5.90 -1.16 5.25
C HIS A 48 5.19 -1.94 4.14
N ARG A 49 4.14 -2.66 4.52
CA ARG A 49 3.15 -3.21 3.59
C ARG A 49 1.96 -2.26 3.56
N VAL A 50 1.62 -1.78 2.38
CA VAL A 50 0.48 -0.91 2.16
C VAL A 50 -0.56 -1.71 1.41
N VAL A 51 -1.77 -1.79 1.95
CA VAL A 51 -2.90 -2.41 1.26
C VAL A 51 -3.76 -1.29 0.66
N GLY A 52 -4.55 -1.58 -0.35
CA GLY A 52 -5.50 -0.61 -0.90
C GLY A 52 -6.18 -1.14 -2.14
N ARG A 53 -7.11 -0.38 -2.69
CA ARG A 53 -7.83 -0.73 -3.91
C ARG A 53 -7.76 0.43 -4.89
N ILE A 54 -7.77 0.11 -6.18
CA ILE A 54 -7.81 1.10 -7.24
C ILE A 54 -9.24 1.12 -7.77
N GLU A 55 -9.95 2.21 -7.56
CA GLU A 55 -11.26 2.47 -8.15
C GLU A 55 -11.08 3.27 -9.45
N GLU A 56 -12.05 3.17 -10.37
CA GLU A 56 -11.92 3.64 -11.75
C GLU A 56 -11.36 5.05 -11.90
N GLU A 57 -11.82 6.00 -11.08
CA GLU A 57 -11.38 7.39 -11.15
C GLU A 57 -10.51 7.81 -9.95
N ARG A 58 -10.31 6.91 -8.96
CA ARG A 58 -9.67 7.24 -7.68
C ARG A 58 -8.92 6.06 -7.10
N VAL A 59 -7.64 6.28 -6.74
CA VAL A 59 -6.87 5.29 -6.00
C VAL A 59 -7.19 5.43 -4.50
N THR A 60 -7.97 4.50 -3.95
CA THR A 60 -8.31 4.46 -2.52
C THR A 60 -7.36 3.52 -1.78
N VAL A 61 -6.34 4.09 -1.14
CA VAL A 61 -5.33 3.31 -0.42
C VAL A 61 -5.72 3.13 1.05
N LEU A 62 -5.98 1.89 1.47
CA LEU A 62 -6.33 1.54 2.84
C LEU A 62 -5.17 0.81 3.52
N ILE A 63 -4.44 1.49 4.39
CA ILE A 63 -3.29 0.88 5.04
C ILE A 63 -3.73 -0.10 6.14
N VAL A 64 -3.87 -1.39 5.79
CA VAL A 64 -4.39 -2.45 6.68
C VAL A 64 -3.36 -2.94 7.72
N ARG A 65 -2.06 -2.93 7.42
CA ARG A 65 -1.04 -3.40 8.38
C ARG A 65 0.32 -2.75 8.20
N MET A 66 0.79 -2.09 9.26
CA MET A 66 2.15 -1.57 9.34
C MET A 66 2.94 -2.39 10.34
N ALA A 67 3.84 -3.21 9.83
CA ALA A 67 4.75 -4.01 10.64
C ALA A 67 6.13 -3.90 10.01
N HIS A 68 7.10 -3.48 10.81
CA HIS A 68 8.51 -3.54 10.42
C HIS A 68 8.83 -5.00 10.06
N ARG A 69 9.67 -5.26 9.05
CA ARG A 69 9.98 -6.64 8.58
C ARG A 69 10.35 -7.66 9.67
N ARG A 70 10.77 -7.18 10.85
CA ARG A 70 11.09 -7.99 12.05
C ARG A 70 9.86 -8.49 12.83
N GLU A 71 8.70 -7.88 12.65
CA GLU A 71 7.44 -8.27 13.31
C GLU A 71 6.54 -9.17 12.45
N VAL A 72 6.82 -9.28 11.14
CA VAL A 72 6.02 -10.08 10.20
C VAL A 72 6.41 -11.56 10.19
N TYR A 73 7.60 -11.91 10.68
CA TYR A 73 8.09 -13.30 10.79
C TYR A 73 8.02 -13.86 12.21
N ARG A 74 7.23 -13.25 13.11
CA ARG A 74 6.99 -13.77 14.45
C ARG A 74 5.51 -14.06 14.64
#